data_AF-L8HV95-F1
#
_entry.id   AF-L8HV95-F1
#
_cell.length_a   1.000
_cell.length_b   1.000
_cell.length_c   1.000
_cell.angle_alpha   90.00
_cell.angle_beta   90.00
_cell.angle_gamma   90.00
#
_symmetry.space_group_name_H-M   'P 1'
#
loop_
_entity.id
_entity.type
_entity.pdbx_description
1 polymer ?
#
loop_
_entity_poly.entity_id
_entity_poly.type
_entity_poly.pdbx_seq_one_letter_code
_entity_poly.pdbx_strand_id
1 'polypeptide(L)' 'PTGLVDSGVTQTPRYLIKARGQRGTLRCSPVSGHLSVYWYQQAQGQGPPLPVQYYNQ' A
#
# COMPACT_ATOMS: atom_id res chain seq x y z
N PRO A 1 -19.09 9.32 5.87
CA PRO A 1 -17.87 9.48 6.70
C PRO A 1 -17.18 8.12 6.86
N THR A 2 -16.36 7.73 5.89
CA THR A 2 -15.60 6.48 5.93
C THR A 2 -14.48 6.63 6.96
N GLY A 3 -14.62 5.90 8.07
CA GLY A 3 -13.68 5.93 9.18
C GLY A 3 -12.27 5.65 8.69
N LEU A 4 -11.36 6.56 9.01
CA LEU A 4 -9.93 6.28 9.01
C LEU A 4 -9.73 5.22 10.10
N VAL A 5 -9.80 3.95 9.72
CA VAL A 5 -9.32 2.86 10.59
C VAL A 5 -7.84 3.16 10.80
N ASP A 6 -7.45 3.46 12.03
CA ASP A 6 -6.05 3.62 12.40
C ASP A 6 -5.37 2.25 12.25
N SER A 7 -4.89 1.96 11.05
CA SER A 7 -4.28 0.65 10.74
C SER A 7 -2.85 0.54 11.27
N GLY A 8 -2.35 1.56 11.97
CA GLY A 8 -0.96 1.68 12.43
C GLY A 8 0.06 1.79 11.29
N VAL A 9 -0.36 1.63 10.03
CA VAL A 9 0.47 1.68 8.83
C VAL A 9 0.09 2.92 8.04
N THR A 10 1.06 3.81 7.81
CA THR A 10 0.83 5.02 7.01
C THR A 10 1.32 4.82 5.59
N GLN A 11 0.43 4.99 4.60
CA GLN A 11 0.79 4.98 3.18
C GLN A 11 0.74 6.40 2.59
N THR A 12 1.70 6.75 1.74
CA THR A 12 1.78 8.09 1.12
C THR A 12 2.29 8.00 -0.32
N PRO A 13 1.67 8.72 -1.29
CA PRO A 13 0.45 9.53 -1.16
C PRO A 13 -0.83 8.69 -1.14
N ARG A 14 -1.94 9.28 -0.64
CA ARG A 14 -3.27 8.66 -0.69
C ARG A 14 -3.82 8.52 -2.11
N TYR A 15 -3.47 9.46 -2.98
CA TYR A 15 -3.84 9.46 -4.40
C TYR A 15 -2.61 9.84 -5.23
N LEU A 16 -2.38 9.13 -6.32
CA LEU A 16 -1.28 9.41 -7.25
C LEU A 16 -1.83 9.42 -8.67
N ILE A 17 -1.85 10.59 -9.30
CA ILE A 17 -2.29 10.77 -10.69
C ILE A 17 -1.05 10.94 -11.56
N LYS A 18 -0.88 10.08 -12.57
CA LYS A 18 0.26 10.06 -13.49
C LYS A 18 -0.21 9.84 -14.91
N ALA A 19 0.52 10.39 -15.88
CA ALA A 19 0.32 10.07 -17.29
C ALA A 19 0.71 8.61 -17.57
N ARG A 20 0.15 8.04 -18.65
CA ARG A 20 0.47 6.66 -19.06
C ARG A 20 1.98 6.51 -19.30
N GLY A 21 2.55 5.42 -18.79
CA GLY A 21 3.98 5.09 -18.93
C GLY A 21 4.90 5.78 -17.92
N GLN A 22 4.41 6.73 -17.13
CA GLN A 22 5.18 7.34 -16.05
C GLN A 22 5.28 6.41 -14.84
N ARG A 23 6.45 6.39 -14.17
CA ARG A 23 6.64 5.65 -12.92
C ARG A 23 5.88 6.31 -11.77
N GLY A 24 5.16 5.50 -11.00
CA GLY A 24 4.57 5.87 -9.73
C GLY A 24 5.33 5.24 -8.57
N THR A 25 5.42 5.94 -7.45
CA THR A 25 6.00 5.42 -6.20
C THR A 25 5.05 5.68 -5.06
N LEU A 26 4.68 4.62 -4.35
CA LEU A 26 3.97 4.68 -3.08
C LEU A 26 4.98 4.35 -1.98
N ARG A 27 4.83 5.00 -0.83
CA ARG A 27 5.63 4.77 0.37
C ARG A 27 4.74 4.19 1.45
N CYS A 28 5.29 3.26 2.22
CA CYS A 28 4.66 2.66 3.39
C CYS A 28 5.58 2.90 4.59
N SER A 29 5.01 3.40 5.69
CA SER A 29 5.64 3.43 7.00
C SER A 29 4.95 2.36 7.85
N PRO A 30 5.59 1.20 8.05
CA PRO A 30 4.98 0.11 8.81
C PRO A 30 4.99 0.39 10.31
N VAL A 31 4.22 -0.40 11.05
CA VAL A 31 4.26 -0.41 12.51
C VAL A 31 5.64 -0.89 12.99
N SER A 32 6.22 -0.21 13.98
CA SER A 32 7.49 -0.62 14.59
C SER A 32 7.40 -2.05 15.16
N GLY A 33 8.46 -2.84 14.95
CA GLY A 33 8.52 -4.24 15.41
C GLY A 33 7.92 -5.27 14.45
N HIS A 34 7.21 -4.84 13.39
CA HIS A 34 6.79 -5.75 12.33
C HIS A 34 7.96 -6.01 11.37
N LEU A 35 8.25 -7.29 11.12
CA LEU A 35 9.35 -7.71 10.25
C LEU A 35 8.95 -7.81 8.77
N SER A 36 7.65 -7.90 8.48
CA SER A 36 7.14 -8.07 7.11
C SER A 36 6.22 -6.93 6.71
N VAL A 37 6.27 -6.55 5.44
CA VAL A 37 5.33 -5.64 4.79
C VAL A 37 4.77 -6.32 3.54
N TYR A 38 3.45 -6.22 3.36
CA TYR A 38 2.73 -6.76 2.20
C TYR A 38 2.10 -5.62 1.39
N TRP A 39 2.26 -5.68 0.06
CA TRP A 39 1.65 -4.73 -0.88
C TRP A 39 0.57 -5.43 -1.70
N TYR A 40 -0.64 -4.87 -1.68
CA TYR A 40 -1.78 -5.38 -2.44
C TYR A 40 -2.14 -4.41 -3.57
N GLN A 41 -2.51 -4.95 -4.73
CA GLN A 41 -2.99 -4.18 -5.87
C GLN A 41 -4.42 -4.58 -6.20
N GLN A 42 -5.42 -3.78 -5.82
CA GLN A 42 -6.81 -4.10 -6.12
C GLN A 42 -7.34 -3.22 -7.27
N ALA A 43 -7.76 -3.85 -8.36
CA ALA A 43 -8.54 -3.18 -9.39
C ALA A 43 -10.02 -3.14 -9.00
N GLN A 44 -10.74 -2.11 -9.42
CA GLN A 44 -12.17 -1.99 -9.13
C GLN A 44 -12.94 -3.18 -9.70
N GLY A 45 -13.76 -3.82 -8.86
CA GLY A 45 -14.55 -5.00 -9.25
C GLY A 45 -13.78 -6.32 -9.28
N GLN A 46 -12.50 -6.34 -8.92
CA GLN A 46 -11.70 -7.56 -8.80
C GLN A 46 -11.35 -7.85 -7.33
N GLY A 47 -11.21 -9.14 -7.02
CA GLY A 47 -10.65 -9.59 -5.74
C GLY A 47 -9.17 -9.19 -5.61
N PRO A 48 -8.63 -9.06 -4.40
CA PRO A 48 -7.23 -8.72 -4.22
C PRO A 48 -6.35 -9.87 -4.73
N PRO A 49 -5.38 -9.60 -5.63
CA PRO A 49 -4.40 -10.59 -6.08
C PRO A 49 -3.40 -10.90 -4.98
N LEU A 50 -2.51 -11.86 -5.25
CA LEU A 50 -1.40 -12.21 -4.36
C LEU A 50 -0.54 -10.97 -4.05
N PRO A 51 -0.25 -10.70 -2.76
CA PRO A 51 0.56 -9.54 -2.38
C PRO A 51 2.04 -9.74 -2.69
N VAL A 52 2.73 -8.62 -2.92
CA VAL A 52 4.19 -8.57 -2.91
C VAL A 52 4.67 -8.44 -1.46
N GLN A 53 5.62 -9.27 -1.05
CA GLN A 53 6.17 -9.27 0.31
C GLN A 53 7.58 -8.66 0.36
N TYR A 54 7.85 -7.90 1.42
CA TYR A 54 9.17 -7.51 1.86
C TYR A 54 9.38 -7.97 3.31
N TYR A 55 10.54 -8.53 3.63
CA TYR A 55 10.93 -8.96 4.97
C TYR A 55 12.25 -8.28 5.36
N ASN A 56 12.27 -7.66 6.54
CA ASN A 56 13.42 -6.95 7.08
C ASN A 56 14.18 -7.88 8.03
N GLN A 57 15.34 -8.39 7.59
CA GLN A 57 16.29 -9.17 8.40
C GLN A 57 17.34 -8.26 9.04
#